data_AF-W2D315-F1
#
_entry.id   AF-W2D315-F1
#
_cell.length_a   1.000
_cell.length_b   1.000
_cell.length_c   1.000
_cell.angle_alpha   90.00
_cell.angle_beta   90.00
_cell.angle_gamma   90.00
#
_symmetry.space_group_name_H-M   'P 1'
#
loop_
_entity.id
_entity.type
_entity.pdbx_description
1 polymer ?
#
loop_
_entity_poly.entity_id
_entity_poly.type
_entity_poly.pdbx_seq_one_letter_code
_entity_poly.pdbx_strand_id
1 'polypeptide(L)'
;DDTKVEVVEEEGRAPALRVTFDSGILFATNSSTVSAASKSALRDLARNLEKNPDTDLRIVGHTDNTGRVDYNQSLSERRARSVYDYLLDQGVSSRRMVYEGKGIHQPV
;
A
#
# COMPACT_ATOMS: atom_id res chain seq x y z
N ASP A 1 -5.57 -4.44 16.58
CA ASP A 1 -4.78 -5.01 15.48
C ASP A 1 -5.02 -4.19 14.23
N ASP A 2 -4.06 -3.33 13.96
CA ASP A 2 -4.13 -2.24 12.98
C ASP A 2 -3.62 -2.67 11.59
N THR A 3 -3.29 -3.95 11.46
CA THR A 3 -2.75 -4.60 10.27
C THR A 3 -3.39 -5.98 10.15
N LYS A 4 -4.02 -6.26 9.00
CA LYS A 4 -4.57 -7.57 8.69
C LYS A 4 -3.66 -8.28 7.69
N VAL A 5 -3.38 -9.56 7.92
CA VAL A 5 -2.56 -10.39 7.04
C VAL A 5 -3.37 -11.59 6.59
N GLU A 6 -3.47 -11.81 5.28
CA GLU A 6 -4.25 -12.89 4.69
C GLU A 6 -3.46 -13.53 3.55
N VAL A 7 -3.57 -14.85 3.40
CA VAL A 7 -3.11 -15.54 2.19
C VAL A 7 -4.18 -15.37 1.13
N VAL A 8 -3.79 -14.87 -0.04
CA VAL A 8 -4.65 -14.71 -1.19
C VAL A 8 -4.20 -15.68 -2.27
N GLU A 9 -5.11 -16.57 -2.65
CA GLU A 9 -4.93 -17.52 -3.75
C GLU A 9 -5.85 -17.07 -4.89
N GLU A 10 -5.26 -16.60 -5.99
CA GLU A 10 -5.99 -16.24 -7.22
C GLU A 10 -5.74 -17.32 -8.27
N GLU A 11 -6.79 -17.76 -8.96
CA GLU A 11 -6.69 -18.79 -10.00
C GLU A 11 -5.72 -18.35 -11.10
N GLY A 12 -4.72 -19.19 -11.39
CA GLY A 12 -3.66 -18.89 -12.36
C GLY A 12 -2.54 -17.97 -11.85
N ARG A 13 -2.47 -17.68 -10.54
CA ARG A 13 -1.37 -16.93 -9.92
C ARG A 13 -0.75 -17.70 -8.75
N ALA A 14 0.50 -17.38 -8.43
CA ALA A 14 1.13 -17.88 -7.22
C ALA A 14 0.42 -17.29 -5.98
N PRO A 15 0.36 -18.04 -4.86
CA PRO A 15 -0.16 -17.52 -3.60
C PRO A 15 0.57 -16.24 -3.19
N ALA A 16 -0.19 -15.24 -2.72
CA ALA A 16 0.33 -13.96 -2.26
C ALA A 16 -0.07 -13.69 -0.82
N LEU A 17 0.77 -12.98 -0.08
CA LEU A 17 0.39 -12.42 1.22
C LEU A 17 -0.18 -11.02 1.01
N ARG A 18 -1.46 -10.83 1.36
CA ARG A 18 -2.09 -9.52 1.42
C ARG A 18 -1.94 -8.96 2.82
N VAL A 19 -1.31 -7.79 2.90
CA VAL A 19 -1.19 -7.02 4.13
C VAL A 19 -2.01 -5.75 3.98
N THR A 20 -3.04 -5.60 4.79
CA THR A 20 -3.91 -4.41 4.81
C THR A 20 -3.58 -3.57 6.03
N PHE A 21 -3.22 -2.32 5.78
CA PHE A 21 -3.03 -1.31 6.81
C PHE A 21 -4.29 -0.45 6.93
N ASP A 22 -4.69 -0.10 8.14
CA ASP A 22 -5.76 0.88 8.33
C ASP A 22 -5.35 2.24 7.75
N SER A 23 -6.21 2.78 6.88
CA SER A 23 -5.93 4.04 6.18
C SER A 23 -5.79 5.24 7.11
N GLY A 24 -6.49 5.25 8.26
CA GLY A 24 -6.44 6.31 9.26
C GLY A 24 -5.11 6.38 10.01
N ILE A 25 -4.34 5.29 9.97
CA ILE A 25 -3.00 5.22 10.56
C ILE A 25 -1.95 5.64 9.53
N LEU A 26 -2.09 5.19 8.28
CA LEU A 26 -1.17 5.53 7.19
C LEU A 26 -1.22 7.00 6.80
N PHE A 27 -2.42 7.57 6.72
CA PHE A 27 -2.64 8.91 6.18
C PHE A 27 -3.63 9.69 7.04
N ALA A 28 -3.36 10.98 7.24
CA ALA A 28 -4.39 11.89 7.72
C ALA A 28 -5.55 11.99 6.70
N THR A 29 -6.73 12.40 7.17
CA THR A 29 -7.88 12.70 6.32
C THR A 29 -7.47 13.63 5.18
N ASN A 30 -7.87 13.27 3.97
CA ASN A 30 -7.57 14.03 2.75
C ASN A 30 -6.07 14.17 2.40
N SER A 31 -5.19 13.39 3.04
CA SER A 31 -3.74 13.43 2.82
C SER A 31 -3.25 12.18 2.09
N SER A 32 -2.12 12.35 1.39
CA SER A 32 -1.29 11.28 0.85
C SER A 32 0.10 11.25 1.48
N THR A 33 0.38 12.10 2.47
CA THR A 33 1.64 12.05 3.21
C THR A 33 1.61 10.91 4.21
N VAL A 34 2.55 9.96 4.07
CA VAL A 34 2.72 8.84 5.01
C VAL A 34 3.02 9.41 6.40
N SER A 35 2.22 9.00 7.39
CA SER A 35 2.35 9.45 8.77
C SER A 35 3.69 9.01 9.38
N ALA A 36 4.19 9.77 10.35
CA ALA A 36 5.41 9.39 11.08
C ALA A 36 5.26 8.06 11.81
N ALA A 37 4.06 7.76 12.33
CA ALA A 37 3.75 6.50 12.99
C ALA A 37 3.86 5.31 12.03
N SER A 38 3.43 5.47 10.78
CA SER A 38 3.47 4.41 9.77
C SER A 38 4.83 4.19 9.13
N LYS A 39 5.70 5.21 9.16
CA LYS A 39 7.07 5.09 8.63
C LYS A 39 7.87 3.98 9.33
N SER A 40 7.62 3.68 10.61
CA SER A 40 8.29 2.56 11.28
C SER A 40 7.86 1.21 10.68
N ALA A 41 6.55 0.96 10.58
CA ALA A 41 6.00 -0.27 10.03
C ALA A 41 6.45 -0.50 8.57
N LEU A 42 6.43 0.56 7.74
CA LEU A 42 6.89 0.47 6.36
C LEU A 42 8.41 0.24 6.26
N ARG A 43 9.20 0.76 7.19
CA ARG A 43 10.64 0.48 7.24
C ARG A 43 10.91 -0.97 7.64
N ASP A 44 10.12 -1.53 8.56
CA ASP A 44 10.24 -2.93 8.94
C ASP A 44 9.81 -3.86 7.79
N LEU A 45 8.78 -3.46 7.03
CA LEU A 45 8.42 -4.13 5.77
C LEU A 45 9.60 -4.10 4.77
N ALA A 46 10.23 -2.93 4.55
CA ALA A 46 11.38 -2.80 3.66
C ALA A 46 12.53 -3.75 4.06
N ARG A 47 12.89 -3.79 5.35
CA ARG A 47 13.92 -4.73 5.88
C ARG A 47 13.56 -6.20 5.63
N ASN A 48 12.28 -6.55 5.68
CA ASN A 48 11.85 -7.90 5.35
C ASN A 48 11.96 -8.18 3.84
N LEU A 49 11.63 -7.22 2.99
CA LEU A 49 11.78 -7.34 1.53
C LEU A 49 13.24 -7.43 1.07
N GLU A 50 14.17 -6.84 1.82
CA GLU A 50 15.61 -7.02 1.61
C GLU A 50 16.04 -8.48 1.86
N LYS A 51 15.50 -9.11 2.91
CA LYS A 51 15.79 -10.51 3.25
C LYS A 51 15.13 -11.52 2.30
N ASN A 52 14.13 -11.08 1.55
CA ASN A 52 13.36 -11.91 0.63
C ASN A 52 13.41 -11.30 -0.78
N PRO A 53 14.55 -11.38 -1.48
CA PRO A 53 14.76 -10.68 -2.76
C PRO A 53 13.82 -11.11 -3.88
N ASP A 54 13.24 -12.31 -3.80
CA ASP A 54 12.35 -12.88 -4.81
C ASP A 54 10.87 -12.47 -4.63
N THR A 55 10.55 -11.66 -3.63
CA THR A 55 9.18 -11.18 -3.39
C THR A 55 8.88 -9.91 -4.18
N ASP A 56 7.94 -9.94 -5.11
CA ASP A 56 7.42 -8.72 -5.71
C ASP A 56 6.30 -8.09 -4.87
N LEU A 57 6.13 -6.78 -4.98
CA LEU A 57 5.17 -6.00 -4.22
C LEU A 57 4.20 -5.27 -5.15
N ARG A 58 2.91 -5.46 -4.88
CA ARG A 58 1.83 -4.63 -5.43
C ARG A 58 1.24 -3.77 -4.33
N ILE A 59 1.33 -2.46 -4.50
CA ILE A 59 0.81 -1.48 -3.55
C ILE A 59 -0.52 -0.96 -4.07
N VAL A 60 -1.61 -1.23 -3.35
CA VAL A 60 -2.95 -0.82 -3.76
C VAL A 60 -3.45 0.27 -2.83
N GLY A 61 -3.74 1.44 -3.40
CA GLY A 61 -4.31 2.57 -2.69
C GLY A 61 -5.84 2.53 -2.71
N HIS A 62 -6.44 2.82 -1.56
CA HIS A 62 -7.88 2.91 -1.38
C HIS A 62 -8.27 4.24 -0.74
N THR A 63 -9.52 4.64 -0.94
CA THR A 63 -10.16 5.74 -0.23
C THR A 63 -11.45 5.27 0.40
N ASP A 64 -12.02 6.09 1.28
CA ASP A 64 -13.39 5.86 1.76
C ASP A 64 -14.41 6.01 0.62
N ASN A 65 -15.66 5.65 0.93
CA ASN A 65 -16.78 5.67 -0.02
C ASN A 65 -17.52 7.01 -0.07
N THR A 66 -16.95 8.07 0.50
CA THR A 66 -17.56 9.40 0.56
C THR A 66 -16.85 10.37 -0.36
N GLY A 67 -17.57 11.38 -0.86
CA GLY A 67 -16.99 12.37 -1.78
C GLY A 67 -17.02 11.96 -3.26
N ARG A 68 -16.30 12.70 -4.11
CA ARG A 68 -16.33 12.54 -5.58
C ARG A 68 -15.47 11.36 -6.04
N VAL A 69 -15.98 10.56 -6.97
CA VAL A 69 -15.29 9.38 -7.55
C VAL A 69 -13.91 9.74 -8.09
N ASP A 70 -13.80 10.73 -8.98
CA ASP A 70 -12.52 11.12 -9.60
C ASP A 70 -11.51 11.64 -8.58
N TYR A 71 -12.01 12.31 -7.54
CA TYR A 71 -11.19 12.80 -6.44
C TYR A 71 -10.57 11.64 -5.66
N ASN A 72 -11.42 10.66 -5.33
CA ASN A 72 -11.02 9.46 -4.61
C ASN A 72 -10.09 8.57 -5.42
N GLN A 73 -10.32 8.43 -6.72
CA GLN A 73 -9.39 7.75 -7.62
C GLN A 73 -8.01 8.40 -7.56
N SER A 74 -7.95 9.72 -7.78
CA SER A 74 -6.70 10.47 -7.74
C SER A 74 -6.00 10.42 -6.37
N LEU A 75 -6.77 10.47 -5.27
CA LEU A 75 -6.21 10.39 -3.92
C LEU A 75 -5.66 8.99 -3.62
N SER A 76 -6.36 7.94 -4.03
CA SER A 76 -5.93 6.55 -3.86
C SER A 76 -4.60 6.29 -4.58
N GLU A 77 -4.45 6.78 -5.82
CA GLU A 77 -3.20 6.65 -6.59
C GLU A 77 -2.05 7.41 -5.94
N ARG A 78 -2.29 8.64 -5.46
CA ARG A 78 -1.28 9.42 -4.73
C ARG A 78 -0.83 8.71 -3.46
N ARG A 79 -1.75 8.11 -2.71
CA ARG A 79 -1.43 7.34 -1.49
C ARG A 79 -0.58 6.11 -1.81
N ALA A 80 -0.97 5.33 -2.81
CA ALA A 80 -0.19 4.17 -3.26
C ALA A 80 1.22 4.58 -3.69
N ARG A 81 1.33 5.67 -4.45
CA ARG A 81 2.61 6.24 -4.86
C ARG A 81 3.45 6.72 -3.67
N SER A 82 2.87 7.34 -2.65
CA SER A 82 3.64 7.79 -1.49
C SER A 82 4.23 6.63 -0.67
N VAL A 83 3.54 5.49 -0.60
CA VAL A 83 4.12 4.27 -0.01
C VAL A 83 5.24 3.72 -0.90
N TYR A 84 5.02 3.68 -2.23
CA TYR A 84 6.04 3.27 -3.20
C TYR A 84 7.32 4.08 -3.06
N ASP A 85 7.20 5.41 -3.09
CA ASP A 85 8.32 6.35 -3.01
C ASP A 85 9.07 6.19 -1.68
N TYR A 86 8.34 5.96 -0.58
CA TYR A 86 8.96 5.69 0.72
C TYR A 86 9.72 4.37 0.73
N LEU A 87 9.15 3.27 0.23
CA LEU A 87 9.85 1.98 0.18
C LEU A 87 11.06 2.00 -0.75
N LEU A 88 10.99 2.77 -1.84
CA LEU A 88 12.12 3.02 -2.72
C LEU A 88 13.26 3.74 -1.99
N ASP A 89 12.94 4.78 -1.22
CA ASP A 89 13.91 5.49 -0.37
C ASP A 89 14.51 4.59 0.73
N GLN A 90 13.75 3.59 1.19
CA GLN A 90 14.24 2.56 2.12
C GLN A 90 15.04 1.43 1.43
N GLY A 91 15.29 1.50 0.12
CA GLY A 91 16.17 0.57 -0.60
C GLY A 91 15.46 -0.56 -1.36
N VAL A 92 14.12 -0.59 -1.38
CA VAL A 92 13.39 -1.60 -2.17
C VAL A 92 13.51 -1.26 -3.66
N SER A 93 13.95 -2.21 -4.47
CA SER A 93 14.13 -2.02 -5.91
C SER A 93 12.81 -1.66 -6.60
N SER A 94 12.83 -0.60 -7.42
CA SER A 94 11.70 -0.17 -8.25
C SER A 94 11.19 -1.26 -9.20
N ARG A 95 12.05 -2.20 -9.61
CA ARG A 95 11.69 -3.33 -10.48
C ARG A 95 10.80 -4.36 -9.81
N ARG A 96 10.80 -4.40 -8.48
CA ARG A 96 10.01 -5.32 -7.65
C ARG A 96 8.70 -4.70 -7.19
N MET A 97 8.42 -3.46 -7.55
CA MET A 97 7.28 -2.71 -7.02
C MET A 97 6.42 -2.19 -8.16
N VAL A 98 5.11 -2.35 -8.00
CA VAL A 98 4.10 -1.65 -8.79
C VAL A 98 3.07 -1.02 -7.84
N TYR A 99 2.46 0.09 -8.25
CA TYR A 99 1.40 0.73 -7.48
C TYR A 99 0.19 1.02 -8.35
N GLU A 100 -1.00 0.96 -7.76
CA GLU A 100 -2.25 1.35 -8.40
C GLU A 100 -3.24 1.93 -7.36
N GLY A 101 -4.12 2.83 -7.80
CA GLY A 101 -5.25 3.29 -6.99
C GLY A 101 -6.54 2.64 -7.45
N LYS A 102 -7.39 2.22 -6.51
CA LYS A 102 -8.72 1.64 -6.79
C LYS A 102 -9.87 2.60 -6.50
N GLY A 103 -9.57 3.79 -6.00
CA GLY A 103 -10.56 4.79 -5.62
C GLY A 103 -11.65 4.20 -4.72
N ILE A 104 -12.90 4.52 -5.03
CA ILE A 104 -14.10 4.03 -4.34
C ILE A 104 -14.53 2.62 -4.77
N HIS A 105 -13.97 2.07 -5.85
CA HIS A 105 -14.47 0.83 -6.46
C HIS A 105 -14.09 -0.43 -5.68
N GLN A 106 -13.15 -0.31 -4.75
CA GLN A 106 -12.85 -1.32 -3.74
C GLN A 106 -12.61 -0.60 -2.41
N PRO A 107 -13.65 -0.22 -1.67
CA PRO A 107 -13.46 0.42 -0.37
C PRO A 107 -12.91 -0.61 0.64
N VAL A 108 -12.08 -0.14 1.57
CA VAL A 108 -11.61 -0.90 2.74
C VAL A 108 -12.49 -0.66 3.96
#